data_AF-A0A943DQ20-F1
#
_entry.id   AF-A0A943DQ20-F1
#
_cell.length_a   1.000
_cell.length_b   1.000
_cell.length_c   1.000
_cell.angle_alpha   90.00
_cell.angle_beta   90.00
_cell.angle_gamma   90.00
#
_symmetry.space_group_name_H-M   'P 1'
#
loop_
_entity.id
_entity.type
_entity.pdbx_description
1 polymer ?
#
loop_
_entity_poly.entity_id
_entity_poly.type
_entity_poly.pdbx_seq_one_letter_code
_entity_poly.pdbx_strand_id
1 'polypeptide(L)'
;MKLDTQMRIAANLRTLRTSKRLSQAEIASFIGTSRSLYTHYELGNRAQDAEALYIISTHLGIDMTAFFENDPQRFLGYIANHTYQDDELTELNNIYRRLSPFSKGMLIEKAVNLLEKEKEKEKSQKPIIDIKD
;
A
#
# COMPACT_ATOMS: atom_id res chain seq x y z
N MET A 1 -7.61 23.88 9.88
CA MET A 1 -7.83 22.45 10.24
C MET A 1 -8.17 22.38 11.72
N LYS A 2 -9.10 21.52 12.15
CA LYS A 2 -9.40 21.33 13.58
C LYS A 2 -8.25 20.57 14.26
N LEU A 3 -7.98 20.83 15.55
CA LEU A 3 -6.85 20.26 16.29
C LEU A 3 -6.91 18.71 16.34
N ASP A 4 -8.10 18.18 16.51
CA ASP A 4 -8.46 16.76 16.48
C ASP A 4 -8.25 16.10 15.10
N THR A 5 -8.31 16.86 14.01
CA THR A 5 -7.91 16.38 12.68
C THR A 5 -6.39 16.36 12.54
N GLN A 6 -5.71 17.40 13.03
CA GLN A 6 -4.26 17.52 12.97
C GLN A 6 -3.56 16.40 13.75
N MET A 7 -3.99 16.11 14.98
CA MET A 7 -3.40 15.06 15.81
C MET A 7 -3.56 13.66 15.18
N ARG A 8 -4.68 13.45 14.48
CA ARG A 8 -4.97 12.19 13.77
C ARG A 8 -4.05 11.99 12.58
N ILE A 9 -3.90 13.02 11.74
CA ILE A 9 -2.95 13.01 10.61
C ILE A 9 -1.52 12.79 11.13
N ALA A 10 -1.14 13.44 12.23
CA ALA A 10 0.16 13.26 12.86
C ALA A 10 0.42 11.81 13.28
N ALA A 11 -0.56 11.17 13.93
CA ALA A 11 -0.47 9.76 14.32
C ALA A 11 -0.39 8.83 13.10
N ASN A 12 -1.21 9.07 12.08
CA ASN A 12 -1.24 8.27 10.85
C ASN A 12 0.08 8.37 10.06
N LEU A 13 0.68 9.57 9.99
CA LEU A 13 2.01 9.76 9.38
C LEU A 13 3.08 8.94 10.09
N ARG A 14 3.09 8.98 11.43
CA ARG A 14 4.04 8.20 12.22
C ARG A 14 3.86 6.71 11.98
N THR A 15 2.63 6.22 12.01
CA THR A 15 2.30 4.81 11.78
C THR A 15 2.78 4.35 10.40
N LEU A 16 2.45 5.10 9.33
CA LEU A 16 2.90 4.82 7.96
C LEU A 16 4.42 4.81 7.84
N ARG A 17 5.09 5.81 8.41
CA ARG A 17 6.55 5.88 8.36
C ARG A 17 7.17 4.64 9.02
N THR A 18 6.69 4.27 10.21
CA THR A 18 7.23 3.13 10.95
C THR A 18 6.92 1.78 10.28
N SER A 19 5.75 1.63 9.64
CA SER A 19 5.41 0.40 8.91
C SER A 19 6.31 0.19 7.70
N LYS A 20 6.72 1.28 7.04
CA LYS A 20 7.69 1.30 5.93
C LYS A 20 9.15 1.28 6.42
N ARG A 21 9.39 1.19 7.73
CA ARG A 21 10.74 1.15 8.38
C ARG A 21 11.63 2.36 8.07
N LEU A 22 11.02 3.52 7.87
CA LEU A 22 11.72 4.77 7.56
C LEU A 22 12.03 5.57 8.83
N SER A 23 13.17 6.25 8.84
CA SER A 23 13.50 7.27 9.82
C SER A 23 12.80 8.59 9.52
N GLN A 24 12.73 9.48 10.51
CA GLN A 24 12.19 10.84 10.31
C GLN A 24 13.04 11.67 9.34
N ALA A 25 14.34 11.37 9.19
CA ALA A 25 15.22 12.07 8.27
C ALA A 25 14.97 11.65 6.82
N GLU A 26 14.75 10.35 6.57
CA GLU A 26 14.47 9.82 5.23
C GLU A 26 13.18 10.39 4.66
N ILE A 27 12.08 10.37 5.42
CA ILE A 27 10.81 10.92 4.94
C ILE A 27 10.83 12.44 4.82
N ALA A 28 11.58 13.15 5.69
CA ALA A 28 11.77 14.58 5.56
C ALA A 28 12.51 14.94 4.25
N SER A 29 13.49 14.11 3.87
CA SER A 29 14.19 14.24 2.59
C SER A 29 13.24 14.09 1.40
N PHE A 30 12.30 13.12 1.43
CA PHE A 30 11.34 12.92 0.35
C PHE A 30 10.45 14.14 0.08
N ILE A 31 10.05 14.85 1.13
CA ILE A 31 9.21 16.06 1.00
C ILE A 31 10.02 17.37 0.97
N GLY A 32 11.35 17.30 0.88
CA GLY A 32 12.20 18.49 0.83
C GLY A 32 12.15 19.37 2.08
N THR A 33 11.99 18.77 3.27
CA THR A 33 11.92 19.50 4.55
C THR A 33 13.04 19.10 5.52
N SER A 34 13.17 19.85 6.63
CA SER A 34 14.10 19.47 7.70
C SER A 34 13.52 18.36 8.58
N ARG A 35 14.39 17.45 9.07
CA ARG A 35 14.00 16.42 10.04
C ARG A 35 13.26 17.02 11.25
N SER A 36 13.72 18.16 11.77
CA SER A 36 13.09 18.84 12.92
C SER A 36 11.66 19.29 12.60
N LEU A 37 11.43 19.89 11.43
CA LEU A 37 10.09 20.29 11.00
C LEU A 37 9.18 19.06 10.86
N TYR A 38 9.68 17.98 10.25
CA TYR A 38 8.93 16.73 10.16
C TYR A 38 8.62 16.11 11.54
N THR A 39 9.52 16.23 12.52
CA THR A 39 9.22 15.83 13.91
C THR A 39 8.00 16.61 14.48
N HIS A 40 7.88 17.90 14.21
CA HIS A 40 6.70 18.68 14.63
C HIS A 40 5.42 18.22 13.94
N TYR A 41 5.50 17.69 12.72
CA TYR A 41 4.37 17.07 12.02
C TYR A 41 3.89 15.83 12.77
N GLU A 42 4.77 14.86 13.08
CA GLU A 42 4.37 13.62 13.77
C GLU A 42 3.94 13.83 15.23
N LEU A 43 4.39 14.91 15.86
CA LEU A 43 3.95 15.30 17.21
C LEU A 43 2.60 16.04 17.20
N GLY A 44 2.10 16.46 16.03
CA GLY A 44 0.93 17.30 15.93
C GLY A 44 1.15 18.71 16.47
N ASN A 45 2.40 19.15 16.65
CA ASN A 45 2.75 20.51 17.06
C ASN A 45 2.59 21.52 15.91
N ARG A 46 2.62 21.03 14.67
CA ARG A 46 2.41 21.82 13.46
C ARG A 46 1.58 21.04 12.46
N ALA A 47 0.62 21.72 11.83
CA ALA A 47 -0.13 21.19 10.71
C ALA A 47 0.79 20.97 9.51
N GLN A 48 0.61 19.84 8.85
CA GLN A 48 1.17 19.55 7.54
C GLN A 48 0.39 20.33 6.49
N ASP A 49 1.10 20.84 5.48
CA ASP A 49 0.45 21.37 4.29
C ASP A 49 0.01 20.24 3.35
N ALA A 50 -0.86 20.59 2.39
CA ALA A 50 -1.38 19.63 1.42
C ALA A 50 -0.28 19.06 0.52
N GLU A 51 0.76 19.85 0.22
CA GLU A 51 1.89 19.43 -0.61
C GLU A 51 2.69 18.31 0.06
N ALA A 52 3.05 18.45 1.34
CA ALA A 52 3.73 17.42 2.11
C ALA A 52 2.91 16.13 2.15
N LEU A 53 1.59 16.21 2.41
CA LEU A 53 0.72 15.04 2.42
C LEU A 53 0.65 14.37 1.04
N TYR A 54 0.56 15.17 -0.04
CA TYR A 54 0.53 14.66 -1.41
C TYR A 54 1.82 13.93 -1.77
N ILE A 55 2.98 14.54 -1.50
CA ILE A 55 4.28 13.94 -1.79
C ILE A 55 4.48 12.64 -1.00
N ILE A 56 4.13 12.60 0.29
CA ILE A 56 4.22 11.37 1.11
C ILE A 56 3.31 10.28 0.55
N SER A 57 2.06 10.61 0.22
CA SER A 57 1.11 9.63 -0.31
C SER A 57 1.59 9.03 -1.63
N THR A 58 2.14 9.87 -2.51
CA THR A 58 2.70 9.47 -3.80
C THR A 58 3.93 8.59 -3.64
N HIS A 59 4.88 8.98 -2.78
CA HIS A 59 6.11 8.22 -2.57
C HIS A 59 5.90 6.89 -1.86
N LEU A 60 4.89 6.78 -0.99
CA LEU A 60 4.66 5.59 -0.18
C LEU A 60 3.53 4.69 -0.71
N GLY A 61 2.94 5.06 -1.86
CA GLY A 61 1.95 4.26 -2.58
C GLY A 61 0.61 4.15 -1.86
N ILE A 62 0.16 5.22 -1.20
CA ILE A 62 -1.14 5.26 -0.52
C ILE A 62 -2.03 6.38 -1.05
N ASP A 63 -3.34 6.23 -0.83
CA ASP A 63 -4.31 7.29 -1.07
C ASP A 63 -4.14 8.39 -0.01
N MET A 64 -4.06 9.64 -0.45
CA MET A 64 -3.89 10.80 0.43
C MET A 64 -5.02 10.93 1.46
N THR A 65 -6.24 10.48 1.14
CA THR A 65 -7.39 10.52 2.06
C THR A 65 -7.20 9.59 3.25
N ALA A 66 -6.33 8.58 3.16
CA ALA A 66 -6.05 7.64 4.25
C ALA A 66 -5.48 8.34 5.49
N PHE A 67 -4.79 9.48 5.34
CA PHE A 67 -4.28 10.24 6.50
C PHE A 67 -5.39 10.74 7.43
N PHE A 68 -6.62 10.85 6.93
CA PHE A 68 -7.77 11.36 7.68
C PHE A 68 -8.57 10.25 8.39
N GLU A 69 -8.18 8.97 8.23
CA GLU A 69 -8.82 7.84 8.89
C GLU A 69 -8.84 8.02 10.41
N ASN A 70 -10.01 7.82 11.01
CA ASN A 70 -10.28 8.06 12.41
C ASN A 70 -10.06 6.83 13.29
N ASP A 71 -10.14 5.64 12.72
CA ASP A 71 -9.91 4.38 13.39
C ASP A 71 -8.48 3.89 13.11
N PRO A 72 -7.59 3.86 14.14
CA PRO A 72 -6.23 3.38 13.97
C PRO A 72 -6.13 1.95 13.43
N GLN A 73 -7.12 1.08 13.73
CA GLN A 73 -7.11 -0.30 13.25
C GLN A 73 -7.45 -0.38 11.76
N ARG A 74 -8.39 0.46 11.29
CA ARG A 74 -8.67 0.58 9.84
C ARG A 74 -7.46 1.12 9.10
N PHE A 75 -6.79 2.12 9.65
CA PHE A 75 -5.58 2.67 9.04
C PHE A 75 -4.44 1.65 8.98
N LEU A 76 -4.22 0.87 10.06
CA LEU A 76 -3.25 -0.22 10.07
C LEU A 76 -3.59 -1.31 9.04
N GLY A 77 -4.85 -1.73 8.96
CA GLY A 77 -5.30 -2.71 7.96
C GLY A 77 -5.14 -2.19 6.54
N TYR A 78 -5.46 -0.91 6.31
CA TYR A 78 -5.23 -0.24 5.04
C TYR A 78 -3.74 -0.27 4.63
N ILE A 79 -2.85 0.14 5.54
CA ILE A 79 -1.40 0.11 5.31
C ILE A 79 -0.93 -1.30 5.01
N ALA A 80 -1.32 -2.30 5.81
CA ALA A 80 -0.88 -3.68 5.66
C ALA A 80 -1.18 -4.23 4.25
N ASN A 81 -2.35 -3.87 3.70
CA ASN A 81 -2.76 -4.25 2.35
C ASN A 81 -2.07 -3.42 1.24
N HIS A 82 -1.61 -2.20 1.53
CA HIS A 82 -0.89 -1.32 0.58
C HIS A 82 0.64 -1.36 0.76
N THR A 83 1.16 -2.16 1.70
CA THR A 83 2.61 -2.31 1.89
C THR A 83 3.30 -3.02 0.73
N TYR A 84 2.53 -3.75 -0.09
CA TYR A 84 2.96 -4.31 -1.35
C TYR A 84 2.47 -3.40 -2.47
N GLN A 85 3.31 -2.43 -2.84
CA GLN A 85 3.18 -1.80 -4.14
C GLN A 85 3.58 -2.86 -5.16
N ASP A 86 2.60 -3.67 -5.54
CA ASP A 86 2.72 -4.61 -6.63
C ASP A 86 2.61 -3.78 -7.91
N ASP A 87 3.76 -3.34 -8.40
CA ASP A 87 3.87 -2.57 -9.64
C ASP A 87 3.21 -3.34 -10.80
N GLU A 88 3.25 -4.68 -10.78
CA GLU A 88 2.59 -5.55 -11.75
C GLU A 88 1.06 -5.49 -11.59
N LEU A 89 0.52 -5.51 -10.37
CA LEU A 89 -0.92 -5.35 -10.12
C LEU A 89 -1.42 -3.96 -10.52
N THR A 90 -0.60 -2.94 -10.31
CA THR A 90 -0.90 -1.55 -10.71
C THR A 90 -0.95 -1.44 -12.24
N GLU A 91 0.05 -2.00 -12.92
CA GLU A 91 0.08 -2.11 -14.37
C GLU A 91 -1.13 -2.90 -14.90
N LEU A 92 -1.44 -4.04 -14.29
CA LEU A 92 -2.58 -4.89 -14.64
C LEU A 92 -3.92 -4.14 -14.49
N ASN A 93 -4.09 -3.37 -13.41
CA ASN A 93 -5.28 -2.54 -13.22
C ASN A 93 -5.44 -1.47 -14.31
N ASN A 94 -4.33 -0.80 -14.64
CA ASN A 94 -4.31 0.23 -15.68
C ASN A 94 -4.63 -0.35 -17.07
N ILE A 95 -4.08 -1.53 -17.39
CA ILE A 95 -4.41 -2.27 -18.61
C ILE A 95 -5.90 -2.66 -18.60
N TYR A 96 -6.37 -3.32 -17.54
CA TYR A 96 -7.74 -3.81 -17.42
C TYR A 96 -8.76 -2.69 -17.64
N ARG A 97 -8.59 -1.52 -17.02
CA ARG A 97 -9.50 -0.38 -17.17
C ARG A 97 -9.65 0.10 -18.62
N ARG A 98 -8.59 0.00 -19.43
CA ARG A 98 -8.53 0.45 -20.82
C ARG A 98 -9.04 -0.58 -21.82
N LEU A 99 -9.21 -1.84 -21.42
CA LEU A 99 -9.69 -2.91 -22.28
C LEU A 99 -11.20 -2.82 -22.56
N SER A 100 -11.59 -3.26 -23.75
CA SER A 100 -12.99 -3.50 -24.10
C SER A 100 -13.61 -4.58 -23.20
N PRO A 101 -14.95 -4.63 -23.05
CA PRO A 101 -15.61 -5.70 -22.29
C PRO A 101 -15.21 -7.11 -22.76
N PHE A 102 -15.12 -7.32 -24.07
CA PHE A 102 -14.69 -8.59 -24.65
C PHE A 102 -13.24 -8.93 -24.22
N SER A 103 -12.31 -7.99 -24.37
CA SER A 103 -10.90 -8.19 -24.01
C SER A 103 -10.68 -8.38 -22.51
N LYS A 104 -11.50 -7.74 -21.66
CA LYS A 104 -11.52 -8.02 -20.22
C LYS A 104 -11.88 -9.47 -19.95
N GLY A 105 -12.90 -9.99 -20.64
CA GLY A 105 -13.27 -11.41 -20.58
C GLY A 105 -12.10 -12.32 -20.93
N MET A 106 -11.42 -12.05 -22.05
CA MET A 106 -10.23 -12.80 -22.48
C MET A 106 -9.10 -12.78 -21.46
N LEU A 107 -8.84 -11.63 -20.83
CA LEU A 107 -7.80 -11.49 -19.81
C LEU A 107 -8.13 -12.32 -18.55
N ILE A 108 -9.39 -12.30 -18.10
CA ILE A 108 -9.84 -13.13 -16.99
C ILE A 108 -9.73 -14.61 -17.32
N GLU A 109 -10.14 -15.05 -18.51
CA GLU A 109 -9.99 -16.44 -18.96
C GLU A 109 -8.53 -16.88 -18.92
N LYS A 110 -7.60 -16.03 -19.40
CA LYS A 110 -6.18 -16.33 -19.34
C LYS A 110 -5.67 -16.47 -17.90
N ALA A 111 -6.09 -15.59 -17.00
CA ALA A 111 -5.73 -15.65 -15.59
C ALA A 111 -6.24 -16.95 -14.92
N VAL A 112 -7.48 -17.36 -15.21
CA VAL A 112 -8.05 -18.63 -14.73
C VAL A 112 -7.24 -19.83 -15.24
N ASN A 113 -6.93 -19.86 -16.54
CA ASN A 113 -6.13 -20.94 -17.14
C ASN A 113 -4.72 -21.06 -16.54
N LEU A 114 -4.10 -19.94 -16.14
CA LEU A 114 -2.80 -19.96 -15.47
C LEU A 114 -2.91 -20.59 -14.08
N LEU A 115 -3.94 -20.21 -13.30
CA LEU A 115 -4.19 -20.77 -11.97
C LEU A 115 -4.47 -22.27 -12.01
N GLU A 116 -5.18 -22.77 -13.03
CA GLU A 116 -5.43 -24.20 -13.20
C GLU A 116 -4.13 -24.97 -13.45
N LYS A 117 -3.24 -24.45 -14.31
CA LYS A 117 -1.94 -25.07 -14.60
C LYS A 117 -1.03 -25.14 -13.38
N GLU A 118 -1.08 -24.15 -12.50
CA GLU A 118 -0.32 -24.17 -11.24
C GLU A 118 -0.83 -25.28 -10.31
N LYS A 119 -2.16 -25.40 -10.15
CA LYS A 119 -2.79 -26.48 -9.37
C LYS A 119 -2.45 -27.87 -9.91
N GLU A 120 -2.37 -28.03 -11.23
CA GLU A 120 -1.97 -29.30 -11.85
C GLU A 120 -0.51 -29.65 -11.55
N LYS A 121 0.41 -28.69 -11.65
CA LYS A 121 1.82 -28.89 -11.31
C LYS A 121 2.01 -29.27 -9.84
N GLU A 122 1.28 -28.64 -8.93
CA GLU A 122 1.31 -28.97 -7.50
C GLU A 122 0.80 -30.39 -7.21
N LYS A 123 -0.23 -30.85 -7.94
CA LYS A 123 -0.73 -32.24 -7.83
C LYS A 123 0.28 -33.26 -8.36
N SER A 124 0.97 -32.96 -9.46
CA SER A 124 1.99 -33.83 -10.03
C SER A 124 3.29 -33.90 -9.22
N GLN A 125 3.54 -32.92 -8.33
CA GLN A 125 4.77 -32.86 -7.50
C GLN A 125 4.62 -33.49 -6.11
N LYS A 126 3.41 -33.84 -5.64
CA LYS A 126 3.26 -34.60 -4.40
C LYS A 126 3.73 -36.04 -4.64
N PRO A 127 4.74 -36.56 -3.90
CA PRO A 127 5.17 -37.93 -4.06
C PRO A 127 4.02 -38.88 -3.75
N ILE A 128 3.82 -39.88 -4.61
CA ILE A 128 3.09 -41.09 -4.23
C ILE A 128 3.89 -41.68 -3.07
N ILE A 129 3.37 -41.57 -1.85
CA ILE A 129 3.91 -42.29 -0.71
C ILE A 129 3.55 -43.75 -0.99
N ASP A 130 4.43 -44.47 -1.69
CA ASP A 130 4.37 -45.91 -1.81
C ASP A 130 4.58 -46.48 -0.40
N ILE A 131 3.47 -46.77 0.29
CA ILE A 131 3.48 -47.63 1.45
C ILE A 131 3.65 -49.05 0.91
N LYS A 132 4.90 -49.46 0.73
CA LYS A 132 5.27 -50.88 0.86
C LYS A 132 5.55 -51.12 2.32
N ASP A 133 4.64 -51.85 2.96
CA ASP A 133 4.90 -53.07 3.74
C ASP A 133 3.56 -53.70 4.18
#